data_AF-A0A969CGS8-F1
#
_entry.id   AF-A0A969CGS8-F1
#
_cell.length_a   1.000
_cell.length_b   1.000
_cell.length_c   1.000
_cell.angle_alpha   90.00
_cell.angle_beta   90.00
_cell.angle_gamma   90.00
#
_symmetry.space_group_name_H-M   'P 1'
#
loop_
_entity.id
_entity.type
_entity.pdbx_description
1 polymer ?
#
loop_
_entity_poly.entity_id
_entity_poly.type
_entity_poly.pdbx_seq_one_letter_code
_entity_poly.pdbx_strand_id
1 'polypeptide(L)'
;MSEQSILDNPGVLAKVRRHFNYLNDYPSQLQGQFLEDACHLGILEADDFLGLILGYPIEEGTVSPEHFPMLSREENCQISHYRLLKPALPWPQPIIGVSVPQDGPGKVTGIHGVPVVLKPCGSAQLWWGGEVGILWEAFLEGDIQQRIDHEALMNQLWGTCEEYLKSQGVRQVYTNDRDPEYPLEWYQSFLRCRGYIPVDEDRKITMRKVLR
;
A
#
# COMPACT_ATOMS: atom_id res chain seq x y z
N MET A 1 -11.69 9.07 5.66
CA MET A 1 -11.05 8.93 4.33
C MET A 1 -12.13 8.52 3.35
N SER A 2 -12.24 9.10 2.15
CA SER A 2 -13.26 8.68 1.16
C SER A 2 -12.68 7.58 0.30
N GLU A 3 -13.22 6.36 0.43
CA GLU A 3 -12.81 5.22 -0.40
C GLU A 3 -13.52 5.30 -1.75
N GLN A 4 -12.76 5.10 -2.83
CA GLN A 4 -13.29 5.05 -4.18
C GLN A 4 -12.71 3.83 -4.89
N SER A 5 -13.55 3.13 -5.65
CA SER A 5 -13.11 2.06 -6.56
C SER A 5 -11.93 2.57 -7.38
N ILE A 6 -10.86 1.77 -7.48
CA ILE A 6 -9.69 2.13 -8.27
C ILE A 6 -10.01 2.24 -9.76
N LEU A 7 -10.94 1.41 -10.27
CA LEU A 7 -11.30 1.34 -11.69
C LEU A 7 -12.02 2.60 -12.18
N ASP A 8 -12.80 3.24 -11.31
CA ASP A 8 -13.62 4.40 -11.62
C ASP A 8 -13.09 5.69 -10.98
N ASN A 9 -11.81 5.74 -10.61
CA ASN A 9 -11.22 6.92 -9.97
C ASN A 9 -10.59 7.87 -11.01
N PRO A 10 -11.28 8.94 -11.46
CA PRO A 10 -10.74 9.86 -12.46
C PRO A 10 -9.52 10.62 -11.95
N GLY A 11 -9.41 10.83 -10.62
CA GLY A 11 -8.27 11.51 -10.00
C GLY A 11 -6.99 10.67 -10.10
N VAL A 12 -7.10 9.36 -9.88
CA VAL A 12 -5.97 8.42 -10.03
C VAL A 12 -5.53 8.37 -11.49
N LEU A 13 -6.46 8.19 -12.43
CA LEU A 13 -6.11 8.13 -13.85
C LEU A 13 -5.47 9.43 -14.34
N ALA A 14 -5.96 10.58 -13.88
CA ALA A 14 -5.35 11.88 -14.17
C ALA A 14 -3.91 11.99 -13.63
N LYS A 15 -3.63 11.48 -12.42
CA LYS A 15 -2.27 11.42 -11.87
C LYS A 15 -1.36 10.50 -12.69
N VAL A 16 -1.84 9.31 -13.03
CA VAL A 16 -1.10 8.35 -13.88
C VAL A 16 -0.74 8.97 -15.24
N ARG A 17 -1.67 9.69 -15.88
CA ARG A 17 -1.43 10.40 -17.15
C ARG A 17 -0.45 11.57 -17.04
N ARG A 18 -0.41 12.25 -15.89
CA ARG A 18 0.59 13.31 -15.64
C ARG A 18 1.98 12.72 -15.49
N HIS A 19 2.09 11.58 -14.80
CA HIS A 19 3.35 10.89 -14.60
C HIS A 19 3.88 10.27 -15.90
N PHE A 20 3.02 9.60 -16.68
CA PHE A 20 3.34 9.08 -18.00
C PHE A 20 2.72 9.96 -19.09
N ASN A 21 3.38 11.06 -19.42
CA ASN A 21 2.85 12.11 -20.31
C ASN A 21 2.34 11.59 -21.67
N TYR A 22 2.96 10.56 -22.25
CA TYR A 22 2.55 9.96 -23.52
C TYR A 22 1.18 9.26 -23.46
N LEU A 23 0.68 8.93 -22.26
CA LEU A 23 -0.69 8.39 -22.11
C LEU A 23 -1.76 9.41 -22.47
N ASN A 24 -1.45 10.71 -22.54
CA ASN A 24 -2.42 11.72 -22.97
C ASN A 24 -2.79 11.57 -24.46
N ASP A 25 -1.93 10.92 -25.23
CA ASP A 25 -2.12 10.73 -26.68
C ASP A 25 -2.87 9.43 -27.01
N TYR A 26 -3.16 8.58 -26.02
CA TYR A 26 -3.76 7.26 -26.22
C TYR A 26 -4.91 6.97 -25.24
N PRO A 27 -5.93 6.19 -25.66
CA PRO A 27 -6.89 5.62 -24.71
C PRO A 27 -6.15 4.78 -23.66
N SER A 28 -6.24 5.21 -22.40
CA SER A 28 -5.62 4.55 -21.25
C SER A 28 -6.71 4.09 -20.28
N GLN A 29 -6.64 2.83 -19.86
CA GLN A 29 -7.49 2.27 -18.80
C GLN A 29 -6.60 1.53 -17.79
N LEU A 30 -7.00 1.56 -16.51
CA LEU A 30 -6.34 0.75 -15.49
C LEU A 30 -6.76 -0.71 -15.67
N GLN A 31 -5.80 -1.63 -15.57
CA GLN A 31 -6.01 -3.07 -15.66
C GLN A 31 -5.24 -3.79 -14.55
N GLY A 32 -5.70 -4.97 -14.18
CA GLY A 32 -5.02 -5.83 -13.21
C GLY A 32 -5.97 -6.89 -12.67
N GLN A 33 -5.44 -8.09 -12.43
CA GLN A 33 -6.22 -9.23 -11.94
C GLN A 33 -6.75 -9.06 -10.50
N PHE A 34 -6.31 -8.01 -9.79
CA PHE A 34 -6.59 -7.81 -8.37
C PHE A 34 -7.30 -6.48 -8.09
N LEU A 35 -8.00 -5.91 -9.08
CA LEU A 35 -8.60 -4.57 -8.99
C LEU A 35 -10.12 -4.58 -8.73
N GLU A 36 -10.81 -5.70 -8.97
CA GLU A 36 -12.27 -5.75 -8.96
C GLU A 36 -12.87 -5.33 -7.61
N ASP A 37 -12.15 -5.58 -6.51
CA ASP A 37 -12.57 -5.22 -5.16
C ASP A 37 -11.63 -4.24 -4.45
N ALA A 38 -10.67 -3.67 -5.18
CA ALA A 38 -9.68 -2.77 -4.61
C ALA A 38 -10.18 -1.32 -4.63
N CYS A 39 -10.05 -0.63 -3.50
CA CYS A 39 -10.23 0.82 -3.44
C CYS A 39 -8.87 1.53 -3.39
N HIS A 40 -8.83 2.75 -3.91
CA HIS A 40 -7.69 3.63 -3.73
C HIS A 40 -7.71 4.27 -2.33
N LEU A 41 -6.65 4.05 -1.53
CA LEU A 41 -6.50 4.62 -0.19
C LEU A 41 -5.46 5.75 -0.11
N GLY A 42 -4.43 5.70 -0.95
CA GLY A 42 -3.34 6.66 -0.88
C GLY A 42 -2.37 6.55 -2.04
N ILE A 43 -1.38 7.43 -2.06
CA ILE A 43 -0.39 7.55 -3.12
C ILE A 43 1.00 7.51 -2.49
N LEU A 44 1.93 6.90 -3.20
CA LEU A 44 3.36 6.98 -2.97
C LEU A 44 3.96 7.86 -4.08
N GLU A 45 4.51 9.02 -3.73
CA GLU A 45 4.97 10.01 -4.71
C GLU A 45 6.39 10.49 -4.37
N ALA A 46 7.24 10.53 -5.38
CA ALA A 46 8.52 11.22 -5.41
C ALA A 46 8.78 11.74 -6.83
N ASP A 47 9.88 12.46 -7.06
CA ASP A 47 10.11 13.21 -8.30
C ASP A 47 9.96 12.37 -9.59
N ASP A 48 10.45 11.13 -9.58
CA ASP A 48 10.40 10.18 -10.70
C ASP A 48 9.57 8.92 -10.39
N PHE A 49 8.76 8.94 -9.31
CA PHE A 49 8.06 7.76 -8.83
C PHE A 49 6.60 8.03 -8.52
N LEU A 50 5.73 7.14 -9.02
CA LEU A 50 4.32 7.08 -8.66
C LEU A 50 3.95 5.65 -8.27
N GLY A 51 3.42 5.48 -7.08
CA GLY A 51 2.76 4.28 -6.59
C GLY A 51 1.38 4.60 -6.05
N LEU A 52 0.52 3.59 -6.01
CA LEU A 52 -0.84 3.65 -5.50
C LEU A 52 -0.98 2.68 -4.34
N ILE A 53 -1.65 3.08 -3.27
CA ILE A 53 -1.95 2.21 -2.13
C ILE A 53 -3.39 1.73 -2.28
N LEU A 54 -3.53 0.43 -2.54
CA LEU A 54 -4.82 -0.22 -2.74
C LEU A 54 -5.26 -0.89 -1.44
N GLY A 55 -6.51 -0.67 -1.03
CA GLY A 55 -7.14 -1.39 0.07
C GLY A 55 -8.12 -2.42 -0.45
N TYR A 56 -8.01 -3.66 0.03
CA TYR A 56 -8.94 -4.75 -0.31
C TYR A 56 -10.17 -4.71 0.61
N PRO A 57 -11.22 -5.52 0.35
CA PRO A 57 -12.38 -5.58 1.22
C PRO A 57 -12.01 -5.78 2.69
N ILE A 58 -12.83 -5.18 3.56
CA ILE A 58 -12.72 -5.36 5.00
C ILE A 58 -13.28 -6.74 5.33
N GLU A 59 -12.51 -7.51 6.08
CA GLU A 59 -12.95 -8.80 6.60
C GLU A 59 -13.34 -8.63 8.08
N GLU A 60 -14.49 -9.18 8.47
CA GLU A 60 -14.96 -9.20 9.85
C GLU A 60 -14.72 -10.57 10.47
N GLY A 61 -14.30 -10.59 11.74
CA GLY A 61 -14.03 -11.83 12.46
C GLY A 61 -13.89 -11.65 13.96
N THR A 62 -13.83 -12.75 14.70
CA THR A 62 -13.48 -12.72 16.13
C THR A 62 -12.06 -13.23 16.30
N VAL A 63 -11.24 -12.41 16.93
CA VAL A 63 -9.85 -12.72 17.24
C VAL A 63 -9.79 -13.40 18.61
N SER A 64 -8.93 -14.41 18.78
CA SER A 64 -8.77 -15.06 20.09
C SER A 64 -8.15 -14.09 21.11
N PRO A 65 -8.41 -14.25 22.42
CA PRO A 65 -7.86 -13.34 23.44
C PRO A 65 -6.32 -13.31 23.54
N GLU A 66 -5.63 -14.20 22.82
CA GLU A 66 -4.16 -14.37 22.81
C GLU A 66 -3.59 -14.32 21.39
N HIS A 67 -4.38 -13.89 20.40
CA HIS A 67 -4.01 -13.97 18.99
C HIS A 67 -2.80 -13.10 18.65
N PHE A 68 -2.80 -11.86 19.13
CA PHE A 68 -1.70 -10.92 18.93
C PHE A 68 -0.86 -10.82 20.20
N PRO A 69 0.39 -11.31 20.19
CA PRO A 69 1.27 -11.26 21.37
C PRO A 69 1.60 -9.83 21.84
N MET A 70 1.41 -8.84 20.96
CA MET A 70 1.64 -7.42 21.25
C MET A 70 0.54 -6.77 22.11
N LEU A 71 -0.64 -7.38 22.17
CA LEU A 71 -1.81 -6.83 22.83
C LEU A 71 -2.07 -7.53 24.18
N SER A 72 -2.66 -6.81 25.13
CA SER A 72 -3.28 -7.43 26.30
C SER A 72 -4.48 -8.28 25.89
N ARG A 73 -5.03 -9.05 26.84
CA ARG A 73 -6.23 -9.85 26.60
C ARG A 73 -7.44 -8.96 26.25
N GLU A 74 -7.60 -7.86 26.97
CA GLU A 74 -8.68 -6.87 26.76
C GLU A 74 -8.52 -6.14 25.42
N GLU A 75 -7.29 -5.86 25.01
CA GLU A 75 -6.99 -5.26 23.70
C GLU A 75 -7.29 -6.24 22.56
N ASN A 76 -6.89 -7.52 22.67
CA ASN A 76 -7.19 -8.55 21.67
C ASN A 76 -8.69 -8.73 21.45
N CYS A 77 -9.48 -8.75 22.54
CA CYS A 77 -10.94 -8.91 22.46
C CYS A 77 -11.65 -7.76 21.73
N GLN A 78 -11.01 -6.61 21.51
CA GLN A 78 -11.60 -5.52 20.74
C GLN A 78 -11.42 -5.72 19.23
N ILE A 79 -10.39 -6.45 18.79
CA ILE A 79 -10.07 -6.60 17.37
C ILE A 79 -11.13 -7.47 16.70
N SER A 80 -11.73 -6.90 15.65
CA SER A 80 -12.85 -7.51 14.93
C SER A 80 -12.79 -7.33 13.41
N HIS A 81 -11.88 -6.50 12.93
CA HIS A 81 -11.76 -6.17 11.52
C HIS A 81 -10.32 -6.39 11.05
N TYR A 82 -10.20 -6.80 9.80
CA TYR A 82 -8.95 -6.95 9.07
C TYR A 82 -9.03 -6.27 7.71
N ARG A 83 -7.91 -5.76 7.24
CA ARG A 83 -7.75 -5.28 5.87
C ARG A 83 -6.34 -5.49 5.36
N LEU A 84 -6.26 -6.12 4.18
CA LEU A 84 -5.04 -6.17 3.38
C LEU A 84 -4.91 -4.91 2.53
N LEU A 85 -3.73 -4.34 2.52
CA LEU A 85 -3.34 -3.24 1.63
C LEU A 85 -2.20 -3.70 0.72
N LYS A 86 -2.24 -3.28 -0.55
CA LYS A 86 -1.16 -3.49 -1.53
C LYS A 86 -0.77 -2.17 -2.17
N PRO A 87 0.43 -1.65 -1.85
CA PRO A 87 1.14 -0.74 -2.73
C PRO A 87 1.29 -1.36 -4.12
N ALA A 88 1.05 -0.59 -5.17
CA ALA A 88 1.16 -1.02 -6.55
C ALA A 88 1.71 0.08 -7.46
N LEU A 89 2.55 -0.32 -8.41
CA LEU A 89 3.11 0.54 -9.44
C LEU A 89 2.23 0.52 -10.69
N PRO A 90 1.86 1.69 -11.23
CA PRO A 90 1.28 1.77 -12.56
C PRO A 90 2.35 1.42 -13.62
N TRP A 91 2.07 0.39 -14.41
CA TRP A 91 2.94 -0.11 -15.46
C TRP A 91 2.24 -0.04 -16.82
N PRO A 92 2.46 1.03 -17.60
CA PRO A 92 1.92 1.13 -18.95
C PRO A 92 2.40 -0.02 -19.86
N GLN A 93 1.48 -0.63 -20.59
CA GLN A 93 1.76 -1.71 -21.55
C GLN A 93 1.20 -1.33 -22.93
N PRO A 94 2.02 -0.74 -23.82
CA PRO A 94 1.56 -0.34 -25.14
C PRO A 94 1.12 -1.55 -25.98
N ILE A 95 -0.06 -1.45 -26.59
CA ILE A 95 -0.52 -2.42 -27.58
C ILE A 95 -0.13 -1.87 -28.96
N ILE A 96 0.82 -2.53 -29.62
CA ILE A 96 1.32 -2.14 -30.94
C ILE A 96 0.68 -2.96 -32.05
N GLY A 97 0.30 -2.30 -33.13
CA GLY A 97 -0.07 -2.96 -34.38
C GLY A 97 1.18 -3.36 -35.15
N VAL A 98 1.20 -4.58 -35.70
CA VAL A 98 2.28 -5.06 -36.56
C VAL A 98 1.69 -5.58 -37.86
N SER A 99 2.10 -5.01 -38.98
CA SER A 99 1.82 -5.56 -40.31
C SER A 99 2.98 -6.43 -40.76
N VAL A 100 2.72 -7.66 -41.17
CA VAL A 100 3.74 -8.55 -41.75
C VAL A 100 3.40 -8.76 -43.23
N PRO A 101 4.14 -8.15 -44.17
CA PRO A 101 3.97 -8.42 -45.59
C PRO A 101 4.46 -9.85 -45.94
N GLN A 102 3.93 -10.44 -47.02
CA GLN A 102 4.19 -11.84 -47.41
C GLN A 102 5.67 -12.21 -47.48
N ASP A 103 6.54 -11.28 -47.91
CA ASP A 103 7.96 -11.55 -48.18
C ASP A 103 8.91 -10.55 -47.47
N GLY A 104 8.58 -10.06 -46.27
CA GLY A 104 9.43 -9.07 -45.60
C GLY A 104 9.29 -8.98 -44.09
N PRO A 105 10.18 -8.22 -43.42
CA PRO A 105 10.12 -8.04 -41.97
C PRO A 105 8.84 -7.29 -41.58
N GLY A 106 8.28 -7.68 -40.43
CA GLY A 106 7.14 -6.99 -39.84
C GLY A 106 7.44 -5.52 -39.57
N LYS A 107 6.45 -4.66 -39.81
CA LYS A 107 6.52 -3.21 -39.53
C LYS A 107 5.49 -2.85 -38.47
N VAL A 108 5.91 -2.03 -37.51
CA VAL A 108 4.99 -1.43 -36.54
C VAL A 108 4.12 -0.41 -37.27
N THR A 109 2.80 -0.57 -37.18
CA THR A 109 1.81 0.28 -37.87
C THR A 109 1.24 1.38 -36.98
N GLY A 110 1.41 1.27 -35.67
CA GLY A 110 0.97 2.27 -34.70
C GLY A 110 0.76 1.69 -33.30
N ILE A 111 0.34 2.55 -32.37
CA ILE A 111 -0.11 2.17 -31.02
C ILE A 111 -1.63 2.25 -31.02
N HIS A 112 -2.30 1.16 -30.63
CA HIS A 112 -3.76 1.07 -30.59
C HIS A 112 -4.34 1.42 -29.21
N GLY A 113 -3.53 1.35 -28.16
CA GLY A 113 -3.90 1.70 -26.80
C GLY A 113 -2.76 1.43 -25.84
N VAL A 114 -2.84 2.00 -24.64
CA VAL A 114 -1.85 1.77 -23.58
C VAL A 114 -2.60 1.46 -22.28
N PRO A 115 -3.04 0.21 -22.07
CA PRO A 115 -3.48 -0.22 -20.74
C PRO A 115 -2.39 0.02 -19.70
N VAL A 116 -2.79 0.39 -18.50
CA VAL A 116 -1.89 0.57 -17.37
C VAL A 116 -2.15 -0.57 -16.39
N VAL A 117 -1.21 -1.50 -16.31
CA VAL A 117 -1.29 -2.65 -15.41
C VAL A 117 -0.76 -2.24 -14.04
N LEU A 118 -1.53 -2.45 -12.97
CA LEU A 118 -1.02 -2.22 -11.61
C LEU A 118 -0.24 -3.44 -11.12
N LYS A 119 1.05 -3.26 -10.82
CA LYS A 119 1.95 -4.32 -10.31
C LYS A 119 2.17 -4.12 -8.81
N PRO A 120 1.82 -5.09 -7.94
CA PRO A 120 2.12 -5.01 -6.52
C PRO A 120 3.62 -4.77 -6.26
N CYS A 121 3.91 -3.98 -5.24
CA CYS A 121 5.28 -3.61 -4.88
C CYS A 121 5.46 -3.46 -3.36
N GLY A 122 4.70 -4.25 -2.60
CA GLY A 122 4.70 -4.24 -1.16
C GLY A 122 3.41 -4.81 -0.59
N SER A 123 3.31 -4.74 0.73
CA SER A 123 2.14 -5.20 1.46
C SER A 123 2.00 -4.43 2.76
N ALA A 124 0.77 -4.23 3.20
CA ALA A 124 0.48 -3.83 4.58
C ALA A 124 -0.75 -4.57 5.11
N GLN A 125 -0.72 -4.90 6.40
CA GLN A 125 -1.77 -5.67 7.07
C GLN A 125 -2.27 -4.90 8.29
N LEU A 126 -3.56 -4.56 8.27
CA LEU A 126 -4.20 -3.77 9.30
C LEU A 126 -5.26 -4.60 10.02
N TRP A 127 -5.24 -4.56 11.34
CA TRP A 127 -6.29 -5.14 12.18
C TRP A 127 -6.80 -4.08 13.12
N TRP A 128 -8.11 -4.03 13.40
CA TRP A 128 -8.64 -3.05 14.35
C TRP A 128 -9.97 -3.46 14.98
N GLY A 129 -10.31 -2.74 16.04
CA GLY A 129 -11.64 -2.69 16.62
C GLY A 129 -11.61 -1.94 17.95
N GLY A 130 -12.76 -1.36 18.34
CA GLY A 130 -12.80 -0.40 19.44
C GLY A 130 -11.85 0.78 19.19
N GLU A 131 -11.00 1.08 20.16
CA GLU A 131 -9.98 2.14 20.03
C GLU A 131 -8.58 1.59 19.69
N VAL A 132 -8.46 0.28 19.41
CA VAL A 132 -7.19 -0.42 19.22
C VAL A 132 -7.01 -0.83 17.75
N GLY A 133 -5.80 -0.62 17.23
CA GLY A 133 -5.37 -1.09 15.94
C GLY A 133 -4.00 -1.75 16.00
N ILE A 134 -3.75 -2.62 15.04
CA ILE A 134 -2.46 -3.25 14.79
C ILE A 134 -2.08 -2.97 13.35
N LEU A 135 -0.87 -2.46 13.17
CA LEU A 135 -0.17 -2.48 11.90
C LEU A 135 0.80 -3.65 12.01
N TRP A 136 0.39 -4.81 11.50
CA TRP A 136 1.12 -6.06 11.69
C TRP A 136 2.42 -6.06 10.89
N GLU A 137 2.31 -5.68 9.62
CA GLU A 137 3.40 -5.52 8.65
C GLU A 137 3.05 -4.35 7.74
N ALA A 138 4.05 -3.58 7.31
CA ALA A 138 3.93 -2.65 6.19
C ALA A 138 5.31 -2.39 5.58
N PHE A 139 5.51 -2.86 4.35
CA PHE A 139 6.79 -2.81 3.65
C PHE A 139 6.62 -2.57 2.16
N LEU A 140 7.70 -2.13 1.52
CA LEU A 140 7.85 -2.03 0.07
C LEU A 140 8.89 -3.05 -0.38
N GLU A 141 8.65 -3.68 -1.53
CA GLU A 141 9.48 -4.79 -2.03
C GLU A 141 10.02 -4.51 -3.44
N GLY A 142 10.95 -5.37 -3.88
CA GLY A 142 11.57 -5.29 -5.20
C GLY A 142 12.48 -4.06 -5.36
N ASP A 143 12.51 -3.49 -6.57
CA ASP A 143 13.42 -2.39 -6.93
C ASP A 143 13.22 -1.12 -6.07
N ILE A 144 12.08 -1.00 -5.38
CA ILE A 144 11.77 0.14 -4.51
C ILE A 144 12.66 0.15 -3.26
N GLN A 145 13.12 -1.01 -2.77
CA GLN A 145 13.97 -1.09 -1.57
C GLN A 145 15.33 -0.40 -1.75
N GLN A 146 15.81 -0.32 -3.00
CA GLN A 146 17.14 0.23 -3.31
C GLN A 146 17.10 1.72 -3.68
N ARG A 147 15.91 2.34 -3.66
CA ARG A 147 15.77 3.74 -4.06
C ARG A 147 16.25 4.69 -2.97
N ILE A 148 16.78 5.84 -3.38
CA ILE A 148 17.25 6.88 -2.46
C ILE A 148 16.12 7.51 -1.62
N ASP A 149 14.90 7.48 -2.14
CA ASP A 149 13.69 8.00 -1.51
C ASP A 149 12.89 6.91 -0.77
N HIS A 150 13.45 5.71 -0.59
CA HIS A 150 12.77 4.58 0.04
C HIS A 150 12.14 4.93 1.39
N GLU A 151 12.90 5.61 2.26
CA GLU A 151 12.39 6.01 3.59
C GLU A 151 11.22 7.01 3.48
N ALA A 152 11.23 7.91 2.49
CA ALA A 152 10.13 8.84 2.26
C ALA A 152 8.87 8.10 1.78
N LEU A 153 9.03 7.14 0.87
CA LEU A 153 7.92 6.30 0.39
C LEU A 153 7.36 5.41 1.50
N MET A 154 8.22 4.82 2.34
CA MET A 154 7.83 4.09 3.54
C MET A 154 7.05 4.96 4.52
N ASN A 155 7.47 6.21 4.71
CA ASN A 155 6.74 7.15 5.55
C ASN A 155 5.34 7.48 5.02
N GLN A 156 5.16 7.55 3.70
CA GLN A 156 3.86 7.75 3.05
C GLN A 156 2.96 6.52 3.19
N LEU A 157 3.51 5.31 3.01
CA LEU A 157 2.78 4.06 3.23
C LEU A 157 2.25 3.98 4.67
N TRP A 158 3.15 4.11 5.65
CA TRP A 158 2.77 4.06 7.06
C TRP A 158 1.82 5.19 7.45
N GLY A 159 2.00 6.40 6.90
CA GLY A 159 1.09 7.52 7.12
C GLY A 159 -0.32 7.22 6.63
N THR A 160 -0.45 6.56 5.47
CA THR A 160 -1.74 6.13 4.93
C THR A 160 -2.39 5.09 5.83
N CYS A 161 -1.63 4.09 6.30
CA CYS A 161 -2.13 3.08 7.24
C CYS A 161 -2.63 3.70 8.55
N GLU A 162 -1.85 4.61 9.14
CA GLU A 162 -2.21 5.28 10.39
C GLU A 162 -3.45 6.17 10.25
N GLU A 163 -3.54 6.98 9.19
CA GLU A 163 -4.72 7.80 8.91
C GLU A 163 -5.96 6.95 8.61
N TYR A 164 -5.78 5.82 7.93
CA TYR A 164 -6.86 4.87 7.72
C TYR A 164 -7.38 4.33 9.05
N LEU A 165 -6.50 3.78 9.91
CA LEU A 165 -6.87 3.26 11.22
C LEU A 165 -7.55 4.34 12.09
N LYS A 166 -7.01 5.56 12.10
CA LYS A 166 -7.61 6.71 12.78
C LYS A 166 -9.04 6.96 12.30
N SER A 167 -9.28 6.87 10.98
CA SER A 167 -10.62 7.06 10.41
C SER A 167 -11.62 5.97 10.79
N GLN A 168 -11.14 4.81 11.25
CA GLN A 168 -11.95 3.72 11.82
C GLN A 168 -12.21 3.89 13.34
N GLY A 169 -11.77 5.00 13.95
CA GLY A 169 -11.94 5.27 15.38
C GLY A 169 -10.80 4.77 16.27
N VAL A 170 -9.73 4.20 15.68
CA VAL A 170 -8.55 3.76 16.44
C VAL A 170 -7.82 4.96 17.05
N ARG A 171 -7.43 4.82 18.31
CA ARG A 171 -6.60 5.80 19.04
C ARG A 171 -5.22 5.27 19.39
N GLN A 172 -5.03 3.96 19.41
CA GLN A 172 -3.76 3.32 19.73
C GLN A 172 -3.41 2.28 18.68
N VAL A 173 -2.25 2.44 18.05
CA VAL A 173 -1.73 1.48 17.07
C VAL A 173 -0.53 0.76 17.65
N TYR A 174 -0.55 -0.55 17.54
CA TYR A 174 0.53 -1.46 17.94
C TYR A 174 1.22 -2.06 16.71
N THR A 175 2.51 -2.33 16.83
CA THR A 175 3.31 -3.04 15.83
C THR A 175 4.50 -3.73 16.49
N ASN A 176 5.17 -4.63 15.77
CA ASN A 176 6.43 -5.21 16.22
C ASN A 176 7.56 -4.19 16.09
N ASP A 177 8.55 -4.27 16.97
CA ASP A 177 9.78 -3.46 16.91
C ASP A 177 10.81 -3.95 15.87
N ARG A 178 10.45 -5.01 15.14
CA ARG A 178 11.28 -5.68 14.14
C ARG A 178 10.43 -6.10 12.95
N ASP A 179 11.05 -6.05 11.78
CA ASP A 179 10.51 -6.56 10.53
C ASP A 179 11.66 -7.29 9.80
N PRO A 180 11.50 -8.56 9.38
CA PRO A 180 12.55 -9.33 8.71
C PRO A 180 13.08 -8.70 7.41
N GLU A 181 12.30 -7.84 6.76
CA GLU A 181 12.69 -7.16 5.52
C GLU A 181 13.75 -6.07 5.77
N TYR A 182 13.95 -5.65 7.01
CA TYR A 182 14.77 -4.50 7.35
C TYR A 182 15.82 -4.78 8.44
N PRO A 183 17.00 -4.12 8.39
CA PRO A 183 17.92 -4.13 9.52
C PRO A 183 17.26 -3.60 10.79
N LEU A 184 17.39 -4.35 11.89
CA LEU A 184 16.71 -4.06 13.17
C LEU A 184 16.90 -2.60 13.64
N GLU A 185 18.15 -2.12 13.63
CA GLU A 185 18.46 -0.76 14.10
C GLU A 185 17.80 0.31 13.24
N TRP A 186 17.76 0.11 11.92
CA TRP A 186 17.10 1.02 10.99
C TRP A 186 15.59 1.05 11.24
N TYR A 187 14.95 -0.12 11.34
CA TYR A 187 13.51 -0.21 11.53
C TYR A 187 13.06 0.37 12.88
N GLN A 188 13.78 0.06 13.96
CA GLN A 188 13.53 0.67 15.27
C GLN A 188 13.72 2.20 15.24
N SER A 189 14.73 2.70 14.51
CA SER A 189 14.93 4.13 14.32
C SER A 189 13.76 4.77 13.56
N PHE A 190 13.34 4.16 12.45
CA PHE A 190 12.20 4.57 11.64
C PHE A 190 10.92 4.68 12.50
N LEU A 191 10.59 3.65 13.29
CA LEU A 191 9.44 3.67 14.19
C LEU A 191 9.51 4.81 15.21
N ARG A 192 10.67 5.02 15.85
CA ARG A 192 10.86 6.12 16.80
C ARG A 192 10.68 7.50 16.17
N CYS A 193 11.23 7.72 14.98
CA CYS A 193 11.05 8.96 14.22
C CYS A 193 9.57 9.23 13.89
N ARG A 194 8.77 8.17 13.72
CA ARG A 194 7.32 8.25 13.51
C ARG A 194 6.50 8.46 14.79
N GLY A 195 7.16 8.50 15.95
CA GLY A 195 6.51 8.70 17.25
C GLY A 195 6.00 7.42 17.91
N TYR A 196 6.44 6.24 17.43
CA TYR A 196 6.22 5.01 18.18
C TYR A 196 7.16 4.94 19.38
N ILE A 197 6.62 4.45 20.50
CA ILE A 197 7.35 4.23 21.74
C ILE A 197 7.27 2.76 22.14
N PRO A 198 8.30 2.20 22.78
CA PRO A 198 8.22 0.86 23.36
C PRO A 198 7.06 0.76 24.36
N VAL A 199 6.41 -0.39 24.38
CA VAL A 199 5.47 -0.76 25.44
C VAL A 199 6.25 -1.38 26.60
N ASP A 200 5.75 -1.25 27.83
CA ASP A 200 6.41 -1.61 29.11
C ASP A 200 7.16 -2.96 29.10
N GLU A 201 8.06 -3.18 30.07
CA GLU A 201 9.07 -4.27 30.11
C GLU A 201 8.56 -5.69 29.84
N ASP A 202 7.27 -5.97 30.03
CA ASP A 202 6.65 -7.28 29.78
C ASP A 202 6.33 -7.54 28.29
N ARG A 203 6.39 -6.50 27.43
CA ARG A 203 6.09 -6.57 25.99
C ARG A 203 7.28 -6.10 25.13
N LYS A 204 8.45 -6.72 25.36
CA LYS A 204 9.78 -6.29 24.88
C LYS A 204 9.96 -6.07 23.37
N ILE A 205 9.07 -6.59 22.53
CA ILE A 205 9.15 -6.46 21.06
C ILE A 205 8.00 -5.62 20.48
N THR A 206 7.29 -4.89 21.33
CA THR A 206 6.09 -4.16 20.92
C THR A 206 6.30 -2.66 20.99
N MET A 207 5.91 -1.99 19.91
CA MET A 207 5.91 -0.56 19.78
C MET A 207 4.47 -0.07 19.69
N ARG A 208 4.15 1.05 20.34
CA ARG A 208 2.84 1.69 20.28
C ARG A 208 2.93 3.15 19.84
N LYS A 209 1.88 3.62 19.17
CA LYS A 209 1.67 5.04 18.85
C LYS A 209 0.25 5.44 19.20
N VAL A 210 0.11 6.60 19.84
CA VAL A 210 -1.20 7.23 20.04
C VAL A 210 -1.53 8.06 18.81
N LEU A 211 -2.65 7.74 18.16
CA LEU A 211 -3.20 8.52 17.05
C LEU A 211 -4.01 9.69 17.64
N ARG A 212 -3.62 10.92 17.29
CA ARG A 212 -4.30 12.16 17.69
C ARG A 212 -5.22 12.63 16.58
#